data_AF-D9PL61-F1
#
_entry.id   AF-D9PL61-F1
#
_cell.length_a   1.000
_cell.length_b   1.000
_cell.length_c   1.000
_cell.angle_alpha   90.00
_cell.angle_beta   90.00
_cell.angle_gamma   90.00
#
_symmetry.space_group_name_H-M   'P 1'
#
loop_
_entity.id
_entity.type
_entity.pdbx_description
1 polymer ?
#
loop_
_entity_poly.entity_id
_entity_poly.type
_entity_poly.pdbx_seq_one_letter_code
_entity_poly.pdbx_strand_id
1 'polypeptide(L)' 'MAIIEEAKRLGYRAMRLDTVEAMKEASALYRALGFRPIDAYCYNPLSGAMYFELKLA' A
#
# COMPACT_ATOMS: atom_id res chain seq x y z
N MET A 1 12.90 7.40 -1.76
CA MET A 1 11.42 7.45 -1.68
C MET A 1 10.88 8.72 -2.34
N ALA A 2 11.14 8.95 -3.63
CA ALA A 2 10.73 10.20 -4.28
C ALA A 2 9.20 10.36 -4.36
N ILE A 3 8.48 9.28 -4.65
CA ILE A 3 7.02 9.34 -4.82
C ILE A 3 6.25 9.53 -3.50
N ILE A 4 6.74 8.99 -2.39
CA ILE A 4 6.11 9.15 -1.07
C ILE A 4 6.27 10.59 -0.58
N GLU A 5 7.49 11.16 -0.71
CA GLU A 5 7.73 12.55 -0.32
C GLU A 5 6.98 13.54 -1.22
N GLU A 6 6.90 13.26 -2.52
CA GLU A 6 6.09 14.08 -3.43
C GLU A 6 4.59 14.01 -3.07
N ALA A 7 4.08 12.83 -2.72
CA ALA A 7 2.70 12.69 -2.30
C ALA A 7 2.39 13.48 -1.02
N LYS A 8 3.33 13.51 -0.06
CA LYS A 8 3.23 14.38 1.13
C LYS A 8 3.23 15.86 0.75
N ARG A 9 4.14 16.28 -0.13
CA ARG A 9 4.26 17.67 -0.60
C ARG A 9 2.99 18.16 -1.30
N LEU A 10 2.31 17.28 -2.03
CA LEU A 10 1.03 17.55 -2.69
C LEU A 10 -0.18 17.52 -1.74
N GLY A 11 0.02 17.19 -0.45
CA GLY A 11 -1.05 17.18 0.55
C GLY A 11 -1.96 15.95 0.51
N TYR A 12 -1.51 14.84 -0.10
CA TYR A 12 -2.27 13.59 -0.03
C TYR A 12 -2.28 13.04 1.40
N ARG A 13 -3.42 12.45 1.80
CA ARG A 13 -3.59 11.89 3.16
C ARG A 13 -3.04 10.48 3.29
N ALA A 14 -3.11 9.69 2.23
CA ALA A 14 -2.72 8.30 2.24
C ALA A 14 -2.29 7.83 0.84
N MET A 15 -1.39 6.85 0.82
CA MET A 15 -1.04 6.08 -0.37
C MET A 15 -1.55 4.65 -0.16
N ARG A 16 -2.29 4.13 -1.13
CA ARG A 16 -2.85 2.77 -1.09
C ARG A 16 -2.33 1.94 -2.24
N LEU A 17 -2.21 0.64 -1.99
CA LEU A 17 -1.87 -0.36 -2.98
C LEU A 17 -2.54 -1.68 -2.65
N ASP A 18 -2.64 -2.52 -3.66
CA ASP A 18 -3.00 -3.92 -3.53
C ASP A 18 -1.85 -4.82 -4.04
N THR A 19 -1.81 -6.03 -3.50
CA THR A 19 -0.88 -7.09 -3.90
C THR A 19 -1.57 -8.44 -3.71
N VAL A 20 -0.91 -9.54 -4.03
CA VAL A 20 -1.43 -10.89 -3.78
C VAL A 20 -0.56 -11.63 -2.78
N GLU A 21 -1.17 -12.53 -2.00
CA GLU A 21 -0.48 -13.31 -0.96
C GLU A 21 0.80 -14.02 -1.43
N ALA A 22 0.83 -14.46 -2.70
CA ALA A 22 1.99 -15.10 -3.30
C ALA A 22 3.22 -14.17 -3.41
N MET A 23 3.04 -12.84 -3.46
CA MET A 23 4.11 -11.85 -3.56
C MET A 23 4.67 -11.49 -2.17
N LYS A 24 5.31 -12.47 -1.53
CA LYS A 24 5.80 -12.35 -0.15
C LYS A 24 6.83 -11.24 0.02
N GLU A 25 7.73 -11.06 -0.95
CA GLU A 25 8.78 -10.04 -0.94
C GLU A 25 8.19 -8.63 -1.09
N ALA A 26 7.18 -8.47 -1.96
CA ALA A 26 6.47 -7.19 -2.09
C ALA A 26 5.77 -6.84 -0.78
N SER A 27 5.07 -7.80 -0.18
CA SER A 27 4.41 -7.62 1.12
C SER A 27 5.40 -7.25 2.24
N ALA A 28 6.57 -7.89 2.27
CA ALA A 28 7.62 -7.55 3.23
C ALA A 28 8.17 -6.14 3.01
N LEU A 29 8.41 -5.76 1.75
CA LEU A 29 8.87 -4.42 1.39
C LEU A 29 7.87 -3.34 1.82
N TYR A 30 6.58 -3.52 1.54
CA TYR A 30 5.55 -2.54 1.93
C TYR A 30 5.49 -2.37 3.45
N ARG A 31 5.55 -3.47 4.21
CA ARG A 31 5.59 -3.42 5.68
C ARG A 31 6.84 -2.69 6.18
N ALA A 32 8.00 -2.93 5.58
CA ALA A 32 9.24 -2.24 5.92
C ALA A 32 9.18 -0.73 5.61
N LEU A 33 8.45 -0.34 4.56
CA LEU A 33 8.18 1.06 4.20
C LEU A 33 7.08 1.71 5.06
N GLY A 34 6.52 0.99 6.05
CA GLY A 34 5.52 1.51 6.98
C GLY A 34 4.07 1.40 6.51
N PHE A 35 3.83 0.74 5.37
CA PHE A 35 2.46 0.43 4.94
C PHE A 35 1.84 -0.60 5.89
N ARG A 36 0.54 -0.44 6.17
CA ARG A 36 -0.22 -1.30 7.07
C ARG A 36 -1.36 -1.97 6.32
N PRO A 37 -1.71 -3.23 6.65
CA PRO A 37 -2.86 -3.90 6.06
C PRO A 37 -4.15 -3.11 6.31
N ILE A 38 -5.03 -3.06 5.31
CA ILE A 38 -6.37 -2.48 5.38
C ILE A 38 -7.38 -3.40 4.69
N ASP A 39 -8.66 -3.13 4.92
CA ASP A 39 -9.74 -3.79 4.17
C ASP A 39 -9.70 -3.40 2.69
N ALA A 40 -10.32 -4.23 1.86
CA ALA A 40 -10.44 -3.99 0.42
C ALA A 40 -11.09 -2.63 0.13
N TYR A 41 -10.40 -1.80 -0.65
CA TYR A 41 -10.93 -0.50 -1.10
C TYR A 41 -11.44 -0.52 -2.55
N CYS A 42 -11.23 -1.62 -3.26
CA CYS A 42 -11.74 -1.87 -4.61
C CYS A 42 -11.91 -3.37 -4.84
N TYR A 43 -12.70 -3.73 -5.85
CA TYR A 43 -12.80 -5.11 -6.31
C TYR A 43 -11.46 -5.53 -6.95
N ASN A 44 -10.90 -6.66 -6.50
CA ASN A 44 -9.77 -7.32 -7.13
C ASN A 44 -10.20 -8.73 -7.56
N PRO A 45 -10.08 -9.09 -8.86
CA PRO A 45 -10.45 -10.41 -9.35
C PRO A 45 -9.50 -11.53 -8.92
N LEU A 46 -8.33 -11.19 -8.37
CA LEU A 46 -7.33 -12.15 -7.92
C LEU A 46 -7.68 -12.67 -6.53
N SER A 47 -7.64 -13.99 -6.36
CA SER A 47 -7.78 -14.61 -5.04
C SER A 47 -6.58 -14.27 -4.16
N GLY A 48 -6.83 -14.06 -2.86
CA GLY A 48 -5.78 -13.70 -1.90
C GLY A 48 -5.23 -12.28 -2.10
N ALA A 49 -6.02 -11.38 -2.70
CA ALA A 49 -5.69 -9.96 -2.76
C ALA A 49 -5.57 -9.38 -1.35
N MET A 50 -4.49 -8.65 -1.11
CA MET A 50 -4.19 -7.94 0.12
C MET A 50 -4.06 -6.46 -0.19
N TYR A 51 -4.52 -5.63 0.74
CA TYR A 51 -4.55 -4.19 0.56
C TYR A 51 -3.74 -3.53 1.67
N PHE A 52 -3.03 -2.47 1.32
CA PHE A 52 -2.13 -1.77 2.21
C PHE A 52 -2.31 -0.26 2.10
N GLU A 53 -2.10 0.43 3.22
CA GLU A 53 -2.12 1.89 3.30
C GLU A 53 -0.89 2.42 4.03
N LEU A 54 -0.28 3.45 3.47
CA LEU A 54 0.66 4.32 4.16
C LEU A 54 -0.03 5.67 4.42
N LYS A 55 -0.16 6.05 5.68
CA LYS A 55 -0.59 7.40 6.05
C LYS A 55 0.55 8.38 5.76
N LEU A 56 0.22 9.47 5.07
CA LEU A 56 1.18 10.49 4.65
C LEU A 56 1.10 11.77 5.50
N ALA A 57 0.12 11.84 6.42
CA ALA A 57 -0.11 12.91 7.38
C ALA A 57 0.13 12.43 8.82
#